data_AF-A0A838V2L0-F1
#
_entry.id   AF-A0A838V2L0-F1
#
_cell.length_a   1.000
_cell.length_b   1.000
_cell.length_c   1.000
_cell.angle_alpha   90.00
_cell.angle_beta   90.00
_cell.angle_gamma   90.00
#
_symmetry.space_group_name_H-M   'P 1'
#
loop_
_entity.id
_entity.type
_entity.pdbx_description
1 polymer ?
#
loop_
_entity_poly.entity_id
_entity_poly.type
_entity_poly.pdbx_seq_one_letter_code
_entity_poly.pdbx_strand_id
1 'polypeptide(L)' 'MIEVSRTLMKSEPELAELVEAVEGLEVTMAEKGFGTRVQIRADEHSGLVVADLEAVLDRLAEPLRRPFS' A
#
# COMPACT_ATOMS: atom_id res chain seq x y z
N MET A 1 1.29 -0.63 18.27
CA MET A 1 0.74 -0.55 16.90
C MET A 1 1.89 -0.76 15.95
N ILE A 2 1.70 -1.46 14.83
CA ILE A 2 2.78 -1.63 13.83
C ILE A 2 2.50 -0.79 12.59
N GLU A 3 3.56 -0.26 12.00
CA GLU A 3 3.45 0.55 10.79
C GLU A 3 4.66 0.39 9.87
N VAL A 4 4.41 0.53 8.58
CA VAL A 4 5.44 0.59 7.54
C VAL A 4 5.12 1.74 6.60
N SER A 5 6.15 2.28 5.94
CA SER A 5 5.94 3.25 4.89
C SER A 5 6.98 3.16 3.79
N ARG A 6 6.55 3.32 2.54
CA ARG A 6 7.41 3.28 1.37
C ARG A 6 6.87 4.21 0.30
N THR A 7 7.76 4.83 -0.47
CA THR A 7 7.37 5.57 -1.66
C THR A 7 7.22 4.61 -2.84
N LEU A 8 6.06 4.60 -3.46
CA LEU A 8 5.75 3.79 -4.64
C LEU A 8 5.70 4.67 -5.89
N MET A 9 6.23 4.16 -7.00
CA MET A 9 6.23 4.85 -8.30
C MET A 9 4.88 4.66 -9.02
N LYS A 10 3.80 4.99 -8.31
CA LYS A 10 2.41 4.95 -8.75
C LYS A 10 1.72 6.20 -8.26
N SER A 11 0.70 6.65 -8.98
CA SER A 11 -0.11 7.79 -8.55
C SER A 11 -1.05 7.41 -7.40
N GLU A 12 -1.48 8.39 -6.61
CA GLU A 12 -2.49 8.17 -5.56
C GLU A 12 -3.78 7.50 -6.07
N PRO A 13 -4.40 7.93 -7.20
CA PRO A 13 -5.60 7.25 -7.71
C PRO A 13 -5.33 5.79 -8.15
N GLU A 14 -4.16 5.50 -8.72
CA GLU A 14 -3.80 4.12 -9.08
C GLU A 14 -3.69 3.23 -7.82
N LEU A 15 -3.13 3.78 -6.74
CA LEU A 15 -2.99 3.06 -5.47
C LEU A 15 -4.33 2.92 -4.73
N ALA A 16 -5.22 3.90 -4.81
CA ALA A 16 -6.54 3.85 -4.20
C ALA A 16 -7.36 2.66 -4.73
N GLU A 17 -7.37 2.45 -6.04
CA GLU A 17 -8.01 1.28 -6.67
C GLU A 17 -7.44 -0.06 -6.16
N LEU A 18 -6.14 -0.09 -5.81
CA LEU A 18 -5.48 -1.31 -5.34
C LEU A 18 -5.68 -1.56 -3.83
N VAL A 19 -5.86 -0.48 -3.06
CA VAL A 19 -6.01 -0.53 -1.61
C VAL A 19 -7.44 -0.83 -1.18
N GLU A 20 -8.45 -0.50 -2.00
CA GLU A 20 -9.84 -0.96 -1.75
C GLU A 20 -9.94 -2.49 -1.59
N ALA A 21 -8.99 -3.25 -2.15
CA ALA A 21 -8.94 -4.71 -2.01
C ALA A 21 -8.34 -5.20 -0.68
N VAL A 22 -7.86 -4.31 0.20
CA VAL A 22 -7.13 -4.67 1.42
C VAL A 22 -7.96 -4.27 2.65
N GLU A 23 -8.75 -5.22 3.15
CA GLU A 23 -9.56 -5.03 4.36
C GLU A 23 -8.72 -5.16 5.64
N GLY A 24 -9.08 -4.37 6.68
CA GLY A 24 -8.49 -4.48 8.02
C GLY A 24 -7.16 -3.73 8.24
N LEU A 25 -6.73 -2.91 7.28
CA LEU A 25 -5.56 -2.05 7.37
C LEU A 25 -5.93 -0.57 7.24
N GLU A 26 -5.26 0.27 8.02
CA GLU A 26 -5.31 1.72 7.80
C GLU A 26 -4.22 2.10 6.82
N VAL A 27 -4.62 2.62 5.65
CA VAL A 27 -3.68 3.07 4.62
C VAL A 27 -3.79 4.57 4.45
N THR A 28 -2.66 5.26 4.55
CA THR A 28 -2.53 6.70 4.29
C THR A 28 -1.62 6.92 3.08
N MET A 29 -2.04 7.78 2.16
CA MET A 29 -1.29 8.13 0.97
C MET A 29 -0.95 9.62 0.97
N ALA A 30 0.23 9.94 0.45
CA ALA A 30 0.65 11.32 0.24
C ALA A 30 1.50 11.42 -1.04
N GLU A 31 0.93 11.98 -2.10
CA GLU A 31 1.64 12.21 -3.35
C GLU A 31 2.79 13.22 -3.18
N LYS A 32 3.97 12.87 -3.69
CA LYS A 32 5.18 13.72 -3.68
C LYS A 32 5.96 13.59 -4.98
N GLY A 33 5.71 14.50 -5.91
CA GLY A 33 6.52 14.66 -7.13
C GLY A 33 6.48 13.44 -8.03
N PHE A 34 7.46 12.54 -7.90
CA PHE A 34 7.63 11.35 -8.77
C PHE A 34 7.01 10.06 -8.21
N GLY A 35 6.26 10.13 -7.11
CA GLY A 35 5.56 8.98 -6.58
C GLY A 35 4.71 9.30 -5.36
N THR A 36 4.03 8.27 -4.85
CA THR A 36 3.14 8.39 -3.70
C THR A 36 3.75 7.68 -2.52
N ARG A 37 3.88 8.41 -1.40
CA ARG A 37 4.25 7.79 -0.13
C ARG A 37 3.04 7.05 0.42
N VAL A 38 3.16 5.74 0.56
CA VAL A 38 2.14 4.89 1.18
C VAL A 38 2.61 4.53 2.59
N GLN A 39 1.72 4.72 3.55
CA GLN A 39 1.89 4.28 4.93
C GLN A 39 0.76 3.31 5.25
N ILE A 40 1.13 2.15 5.80
CA ILE A 40 0.19 1.11 6.22
C ILE A 40 0.35 0.96 7.72
N ARG A 41 -0.76 0.98 8.45
CA ARG A 41 -0.83 0.77 9.89
C ARG A 41 -1.78 -0.38 10.20
N ALA A 42 -1.40 -1.16 11.21
CA ALA A 42 -2.25 -2.19 11.77
C ALA A 42 -2.25 -2.12 13.30
N ASP A 43 -3.41 -2.41 13.88
CA ASP A 43 -3.58 -2.52 15.32
C ASP A 43 -2.78 -3.71 15.89
N GLU A 44 -2.34 -3.63 17.16
CA GLU A 44 -1.58 -4.72 17.79
C GLU A 44 -2.39 -6.00 17.97
N HIS A 45 -3.71 -5.88 18.02
CA HIS A 45 -4.64 -7.00 18.14
C HIS A 45 -5.07 -7.58 16.79
N SER A 46 -4.58 -7.02 15.67
CA SER A 46 -4.86 -7.55 14.32
C SER A 46 -4.22 -8.92 14.06
N GLY A 47 -3.20 -9.29 14.84
CA GLY A 47 -2.40 -10.51 14.62
C GLY A 47 -1.41 -10.39 13.45
N LEU A 48 -1.34 -9.23 12.80
CA LEU A 48 -0.39 -8.96 11.72
C LEU A 48 0.99 -8.61 12.28
N VAL A 49 2.02 -8.95 11.53
CA VAL A 49 3.41 -8.56 11.79
C VAL A 49 3.92 -7.60 10.71
N VAL A 50 5.05 -6.94 10.99
CA VAL A 50 5.67 -6.00 10.05
C VAL A 50 5.90 -6.61 8.67
N ALA A 51 6.26 -7.90 8.60
CA ALA A 51 6.47 -8.61 7.34
C ALA A 51 5.20 -8.73 6.49
N ASP A 52 4.02 -8.86 7.11
CA ASP A 52 2.74 -8.89 6.38
C ASP A 52 2.47 -7.53 5.74
N LEU A 53 2.73 -6.45 6.49
CA LEU A 53 2.58 -5.07 6.00
C LEU A 53 3.57 -4.76 4.86
N GLU A 54 4.80 -5.26 4.94
CA GLU A 54 5.77 -5.16 3.84
C GLU A 54 5.33 -5.94 2.60
N ALA A 55 4.74 -7.13 2.77
CA ALA A 55 4.20 -7.92 1.65
C ALA A 55 3.04 -7.19 0.93
N VAL A 56 2.21 -6.45 1.67
CA VAL A 56 1.19 -5.59 1.06
C VAL A 56 1.83 -4.46 0.25
N LEU A 57 2.86 -3.79 0.79
CA LEU A 57 3.59 -2.76 0.04
C LEU A 57 4.26 -3.33 -1.21
N ASP A 58 4.82 -4.53 -1.14
CA ASP A 58 5.42 -5.21 -2.30
C ASP A 58 4.37 -5.49 -3.37
N ARG A 59 3.19 -5.99 -3.00
CA ARG A 59 2.07 -6.20 -3.93
C ARG A 59 1.59 -4.90 -4.56
N LEU A 60 1.50 -3.82 -3.79
CA LEU A 60 1.17 -2.49 -4.31
C LEU A 60 2.26 -1.95 -5.26
N ALA A 61 3.51 -2.38 -5.12
CA ALA A 61 4.61 -1.98 -6.00
C ALA A 61 4.64 -2.78 -7.33
N GLU A 62 3.93 -3.91 -7.42
CA GLU A 62 3.95 -4.74 -8.62
C GLU A 62 3.42 -4.00 -9.86
N PRO A 63 4.08 -4.17 -11.02
CA PRO A 63 3.57 -3.63 -12.27
C PRO A 63 2.19 -4.21 -12.57
N LEU A 64 1.20 -3.35 -12.81
CA LEU A 64 -0.11 -3.79 -13.27
C LEU A 64 0.04 -4.36 -14.68
N ARG A 65 -0.03 -5.68 -14.83
CA ARG A 65 -0.25 -6.33 -16.12
C ARG A 65 -1.69 -6.07 -16.56
N ARG A 66 -2.00 -4.86 -16.99
CA ARG A 66 -3.25 -4.62 -17.73
C ARG A 66 -3.05 -5.25 -19.13
N PRO A 67 -3.82 -6.27 -19.52
CA PRO A 67 -3.83 -6.70 -20.91
C PRO A 67 -4.23 -5.49 -21.76
N PHE A 68 -3.49 -5.25 -22.85
CA PHE A 68 -3.84 -4.20 -23.81
C PHE A 68 -5.26 -4.48 -24.31
N SER A 69 -6.22 -3.64 -23.94
CA SER A 69 -7.56 -3.62 -24.52
C SER A 69 -7.64 -2.57 -25.61
#